data_AF-A0A3N5I3X5-F1
#
_entry.id   AF-A0A3N5I3X5-F1
#
_cell.length_a   1.000
_cell.length_b   1.000
_cell.length_c   1.000
_cell.angle_alpha   90.00
_cell.angle_beta   90.00
_cell.angle_gamma   90.00
#
_symmetry.space_group_name_H-M   'P 1'
#
loop_
_entity.id
_entity.type
_entity.pdbx_description
1 polymer ?
#
loop_
_entity_poly.entity_id
_entity_poly.type
_entity_poly.pdbx_seq_one_letter_code
_entity_poly.pdbx_strand_id
1 'polypeptide(L)'
;TARLGGERKQIITPAQAGQKILALGSDTRVALLFGPENRGLSNEELRYCHAVVNIPTVQASSLNLAQAVLILAYEIFLAHQIHGEGPASQDHPRRSMDELTLKAQRSLEEPSLATSFELEGMYRHLSEVLQMMDFLDKQNPEHWMMSIRRFFSRIRLYSAEVRMIRGVCRQLKWFVKNHA
;
A
#
# COMPACT_ATOMS: atom_id res chain seq x y z
N THR A 1 11.87 1.34 13.02
CA THR A 1 12.91 1.64 14.03
C THR A 1 14.18 2.09 13.32
N ALA A 2 14.89 3.05 13.92
CA ALA A 2 15.93 3.97 13.44
C ALA A 2 16.91 3.61 12.30
N ARG A 3 17.03 2.33 11.89
CA ARG A 3 17.97 1.91 10.85
C ARG A 3 17.44 2.29 9.46
N LEU A 4 17.93 3.39 8.90
CA LEU A 4 17.68 3.78 7.51
C LEU A 4 18.69 3.04 6.63
N GLY A 5 18.31 1.87 6.09
CA GLY A 5 19.10 1.22 5.05
C GLY A 5 19.20 2.13 3.81
N GLY A 6 20.36 2.15 3.15
CA GLY A 6 20.76 3.16 2.15
C GLY A 6 19.86 3.33 0.90
N GLU A 7 18.82 2.53 0.72
CA GLU A 7 17.92 2.58 -0.44
C GLU A 7 16.43 2.79 -0.12
N ARG A 8 16.07 3.34 1.04
CA ARG A 8 14.66 3.50 1.43
C ARG A 8 14.09 4.85 0.95
N LYS A 9 13.53 4.89 -0.26
CA LYS A 9 13.04 6.15 -0.88
C LYS A 9 11.61 6.61 -0.47
N GLN A 10 10.91 5.91 0.43
CA GLN A 10 9.64 6.39 1.01
C GLN A 10 9.61 6.23 2.52
N ILE A 11 10.53 6.93 3.19
CA ILE A 11 10.52 7.08 4.63
C ILE A 11 9.62 8.26 4.97
N ILE A 12 8.59 8.03 5.78
CA ILE A 12 7.68 9.05 6.28
C ILE A 12 7.75 9.12 7.81
N THR A 13 7.35 10.26 8.36
CA THR A 13 7.23 10.46 9.80
C THR A 13 5.92 9.85 10.34
N PRO A 14 5.79 9.64 11.67
CA PRO A 14 4.55 9.18 12.29
C PRO A 14 3.34 10.08 11.98
N ALA A 15 3.50 11.41 12.08
CA ALA A 15 2.47 12.38 11.74
C ALA A 15 2.00 12.26 10.27
N GLN A 16 2.96 12.17 9.33
CA GLN A 16 2.64 11.95 7.91
C GLN A 16 1.93 10.60 7.68
N ALA A 17 2.28 9.57 8.45
CA ALA A 17 1.59 8.28 8.38
C ALA A 17 0.12 8.42 8.80
N GLY A 18 -0.17 9.13 9.90
CA GLY A 18 -1.54 9.41 10.34
C GLY A 18 -2.38 10.10 9.26
N GLN A 19 -1.86 11.19 8.68
CA GLN A 19 -2.52 11.90 7.57
C GLN A 19 -2.74 11.01 6.34
N LYS A 20 -1.73 10.22 5.96
CA LYS A 20 -1.80 9.32 4.80
C LYS A 20 -2.87 8.24 4.98
N ILE A 21 -3.01 7.71 6.20
CA ILE A 21 -4.02 6.69 6.54
C ILE A 21 -5.42 7.27 6.42
N LEU A 22 -5.68 8.45 6.98
CA LEU A 22 -7.01 9.08 6.91
C LEU A 22 -7.40 9.45 5.48
N ALA A 23 -6.44 9.90 4.68
CA ALA A 23 -6.67 10.22 3.29
C ALA A 23 -7.12 9.00 2.45
N LEU A 24 -6.94 7.75 2.91
CA LEU A 24 -7.39 6.55 2.20
C LEU A 24 -8.90 6.29 2.36
N GLY A 25 -9.60 7.01 3.24
CA GLY A 25 -11.02 6.82 3.52
C GLY A 25 -11.29 5.73 4.55
N SER A 26 -12.45 5.81 5.22
CA SER A 26 -12.85 4.93 6.31
C SER A 26 -13.06 3.47 5.90
N ASP A 27 -13.41 3.23 4.64
CA ASP A 27 -13.72 1.90 4.11
C ASP A 27 -12.47 1.14 3.63
N THR A 28 -11.31 1.80 3.65
CA THR A 28 -10.03 1.17 3.27
C THR A 28 -9.39 0.48 4.46
N ARG A 29 -9.15 -0.84 4.32
CA ARG A 29 -8.37 -1.59 5.32
C ARG A 29 -6.90 -1.25 5.23
N VAL A 30 -6.33 -0.78 6.34
CA VAL A 30 -4.91 -0.46 6.49
C VAL A 30 -4.24 -1.43 7.44
N ALA A 31 -3.02 -1.87 7.11
CA ALA A 31 -2.18 -2.68 7.98
C ALA A 31 -0.94 -1.88 8.42
N LEU A 32 -0.68 -1.86 9.72
CA LEU A 32 0.58 -1.39 10.30
C LEU A 32 1.43 -2.61 10.64
N LEU A 33 2.59 -2.74 9.99
CA LEU A 33 3.48 -3.86 10.21
C LEU A 33 4.62 -3.48 11.15
N PHE A 34 4.78 -4.26 12.21
CA PHE A 34 5.87 -4.10 13.17
C PHE A 34 6.72 -5.36 13.20
N GLY A 35 8.04 -5.20 13.19
CA GLY A 35 8.98 -6.32 13.29
C GLY A 35 9.36 -6.63 14.74
N PRO A 36 10.02 -7.77 15.00
CA PRO A 36 10.52 -8.11 16.32
C PRO A 36 11.50 -7.07 16.85
N GLU A 37 11.52 -6.83 18.16
CA GLU A 37 12.27 -5.73 18.77
C GLU A 37 13.79 -5.77 18.48
N ASN A 38 14.37 -6.96 18.47
CA ASN A 38 15.81 -7.16 18.29
C ASN A 38 16.28 -7.02 16.83
N ARG A 39 15.44 -7.36 15.84
CA ARG A 39 15.84 -7.42 14.41
C ARG A 39 15.05 -6.49 13.49
N GLY A 40 13.86 -6.05 13.89
CA GLY A 40 12.92 -5.32 13.06
C GLY A 40 12.44 -6.13 11.85
N LEU A 41 11.94 -5.43 10.83
CA LEU A 41 11.52 -6.02 9.57
C LEU A 41 12.73 -6.21 8.64
N SER A 42 12.83 -7.40 8.07
CA SER A 42 13.75 -7.73 6.98
C SER A 42 13.40 -6.93 5.72
N ASN A 43 14.37 -6.84 4.80
CA ASN A 43 14.12 -6.22 3.50
C ASN A 43 13.00 -6.94 2.74
N GLU A 44 12.88 -8.26 2.89
CA GLU A 44 11.82 -9.07 2.30
C GLU A 44 10.44 -8.70 2.85
N GLU A 45 10.29 -8.60 4.18
CA GLU A 45 9.04 -8.17 4.82
C GLU A 45 8.69 -6.73 4.41
N LEU A 46 9.69 -5.84 4.31
CA LEU A 46 9.49 -4.45 3.88
C LEU A 46 9.04 -4.32 2.42
N ARG A 47 9.25 -5.32 1.55
CA ARG A 47 8.80 -5.27 0.14
C ARG A 47 7.28 -5.17 -0.01
N TYR A 48 6.55 -5.66 0.98
CA TYR A 48 5.09 -5.63 1.00
C TYR A 48 4.52 -4.32 1.55
N CYS A 49 5.36 -3.47 2.14
CA CYS A 49 4.94 -2.20 2.70
C CYS A 49 4.88 -1.10 1.63
N HIS A 50 3.77 -0.36 1.58
CA HIS A 50 3.61 0.78 0.68
C HIS A 50 4.40 2.01 1.13
N ALA A 51 4.68 2.12 2.43
CA ALA A 51 5.48 3.18 3.04
C ALA A 51 6.25 2.62 4.24
N VAL A 52 7.37 3.25 4.59
CA VAL A 52 8.14 2.92 5.78
C VAL A 52 8.06 4.10 6.74
N VAL A 53 7.59 3.86 7.97
CA VAL A 53 7.57 4.90 8.99
C VAL A 53 8.87 4.88 9.78
N ASN A 54 9.52 6.04 9.88
CA ASN A 54 10.64 6.25 10.78
C ASN A 54 10.21 7.15 11.94
N ILE A 55 10.27 6.61 13.15
CA ILE A 55 10.10 7.40 14.38
C ILE A 55 11.46 8.02 14.71
N PRO A 56 11.60 9.36 14.71
CA PRO A 56 12.85 10.01 15.07
C PRO A 56 13.24 9.68 16.51
N THR A 57 14.50 9.29 16.72
CA THR A 57 15.07 9.03 18.04
C THR A 57 16.42 9.70 18.17
N VAL A 58 16.84 9.96 19.41
CA VAL A 58 18.17 10.50 19.68
C VAL A 58 19.22 9.41 19.40
N GLN A 59 20.30 9.76 18.70
CA GLN A 59 21.44 8.88 18.39
C GLN A 59 21.06 7.56 17.69
N ALA A 60 19.98 7.56 16.89
CA ALA A 60 19.50 6.38 16.17
C ALA A 60 19.22 5.15 17.07
N SER A 61 18.87 5.41 18.33
CA SER A 61 18.42 4.36 19.26
C SER A 61 17.12 3.72 18.79
N SER A 62 17.00 2.40 18.94
CA SER A 62 15.75 1.71 18.67
C SER A 62 14.80 1.87 19.84
N LEU A 63 13.55 2.25 19.55
CA LEU A 63 12.46 2.16 20.52
C LEU A 63 12.09 0.70 20.75
N ASN A 64 11.56 0.40 21.93
CA ASN A 64 10.92 -0.89 22.14
C ASN A 64 9.66 -0.99 21.27
N LEU A 65 9.16 -2.21 21.09
CA LEU A 65 8.01 -2.46 20.21
C LEU A 65 6.75 -1.70 20.70
N ALA A 66 6.47 -1.73 22.00
CA ALA A 66 5.29 -1.10 22.57
C ALA A 66 5.27 0.43 22.40
N GLN A 67 6.42 1.09 22.53
CA GLN A 67 6.60 2.52 22.31
C GLN A 67 6.34 2.88 20.85
N ALA A 68 6.86 2.07 19.92
CA ALA A 68 6.63 2.30 18.49
C ALA A 68 5.14 2.18 18.13
N VAL A 69 4.46 1.18 18.70
CA VAL A 69 3.00 1.01 18.55
C VAL A 69 2.25 2.20 19.14
N LEU A 70 2.59 2.61 20.36
CA LEU A 70 1.93 3.73 21.05
C LEU A 70 2.05 5.04 20.25
N ILE A 71 3.25 5.38 19.78
CA ILE A 71 3.47 6.61 19.00
C ILE A 71 2.64 6.61 17.72
N LEU A 72 2.63 5.49 16.98
CA LEU A 72 1.84 5.39 15.75
C LEU A 72 0.33 5.47 16.02
N ALA A 73 -0.16 4.78 17.06
CA ALA A 73 -1.56 4.84 17.45
C ALA A 73 -1.98 6.27 17.85
N TYR A 74 -1.12 6.95 18.62
CA TYR A 74 -1.35 8.33 19.06
C TYR A 74 -1.39 9.31 17.88
N GLU A 75 -0.48 9.20 16.93
CA GLU A 75 -0.43 10.07 15.75
C GLU A 75 -1.62 9.85 14.81
N ILE A 76 -2.10 8.61 14.68
CA ILE A 76 -3.35 8.31 13.95
C ILE A 76 -4.54 8.93 14.67
N PHE A 77 -4.60 8.82 16.00
CA PHE A 77 -5.65 9.44 16.80
C PHE A 77 -5.64 10.97 16.65
N LEU A 78 -4.48 11.62 16.77
CA LEU A 78 -4.35 13.06 16.60
C LEU A 78 -4.78 13.51 15.21
N ALA A 79 -4.32 12.82 14.17
CA ALA A 79 -4.72 13.13 12.81
C ALA A 79 -6.25 13.02 12.66
N HIS A 80 -6.88 12.03 13.30
CA HIS A 80 -8.33 11.85 13.24
C HIS A 80 -9.07 12.98 13.97
N GLN A 81 -8.58 13.43 15.13
CA GLN A 81 -9.16 14.56 15.87
C GLN A 81 -9.05 15.87 15.07
N ILE A 82 -7.88 16.17 14.49
CA ILE A 82 -7.67 17.37 13.68
C ILE A 82 -8.57 17.36 12.43
N HIS A 83 -8.78 16.20 11.81
CA HIS A 83 -9.73 16.06 10.70
C HIS A 83 -11.21 16.06 11.14
N GLY A 84 -11.49 15.72 12.41
CA GLY A 84 -12.83 15.63 13.01
C GLY A 84 -13.41 16.95 13.54
N GLU A 85 -12.65 18.05 13.52
CA GLU A 85 -13.13 19.41 13.84
C GLU A 85 -13.75 20.16 12.63
N GLY A 86 -14.00 19.46 11.51
CA GLY A 86 -14.93 19.92 10.45
C GLY A 86 -16.39 19.63 10.83
N PRO A 87 -17.40 20.38 10.30
CA PRO A 87 -18.74 20.43 10.88
C PRO A 87 -19.32 19.02 10.99
N ALA A 88 -19.76 18.69 12.21
CA ALA A 88 -20.37 17.42 12.60
C ALA A 88 -21.31 16.89 11.50
N SER A 89 -20.84 15.88 10.76
CA SER A 89 -21.69 15.09 9.88
C SER A 89 -22.65 14.31 10.76
N GLN A 90 -23.87 14.85 10.83
CA GLN A 90 -25.04 14.32 11.51
C GLN A 90 -25.15 12.80 11.36
N ASP A 91 -25.40 12.14 12.49
CA ASP A 91 -25.96 10.79 12.58
C ASP A 91 -27.10 10.64 11.56
N HIS A 92 -26.82 9.99 10.42
CA HIS A 92 -27.86 9.62 9.48
C HIS A 92 -28.50 8.32 10.00
N PRO A 93 -29.79 8.34 10.41
CA PRO A 93 -30.47 7.14 10.83
C PRO A 93 -30.47 6.14 9.66
N ARG A 94 -30.09 4.89 9.95
CA ARG A 94 -30.14 3.76 9.01
C ARG A 94 -31.60 3.55 8.55
N ARG A 95 -32.04 4.27 7.53
CA ARG A 95 -33.27 3.96 6.78
C ARG A 95 -33.05 2.64 6.06
N SER A 96 -34.00 1.72 6.19
CA SER A 96 -34.10 0.53 5.35
C SER A 96 -34.11 0.96 3.88
N MET A 97 -33.05 0.64 3.16
CA MET A 97 -32.82 1.06 1.78
C MET A 97 -33.33 -0.03 0.84
N ASP A 98 -34.22 0.31 -0.10
CA ASP A 98 -34.73 -0.65 -1.08
C ASP A 98 -33.63 -1.10 -2.06
N GLU A 99 -33.75 -2.33 -2.57
CA GLU A 99 -32.73 -3.02 -3.38
C GLU A 99 -32.33 -2.26 -4.67
N LEU A 100 -33.27 -1.48 -5.23
CA LEU A 100 -33.07 -0.67 -6.41
C LEU A 100 -32.14 0.54 -6.13
N THR A 101 -32.25 1.13 -4.94
CA THR A 101 -31.39 2.22 -4.45
C THR A 101 -29.98 1.71 -4.16
N LEU A 102 -29.86 0.49 -3.62
CA LEU A 102 -28.57 -0.17 -3.37
C LEU A 102 -27.77 -0.43 -4.66
N LYS A 103 -28.44 -0.85 -5.74
CA LYS A 103 -27.81 -1.05 -7.05
C LYS A 103 -27.40 0.27 -7.71
N ALA A 104 -28.23 1.31 -7.61
CA ALA A 104 -27.92 2.64 -8.13
C ALA A 104 -26.76 3.31 -7.37
N GLN A 105 -26.65 3.11 -6.06
CA GLN A 105 -25.52 3.57 -5.25
C GLN A 105 -24.22 2.81 -5.56
N ARG A 106 -24.27 1.49 -5.80
CA ARG A 106 -23.09 0.72 -6.26
C ARG A 106 -22.49 1.20 -7.57
N SER A 107 -23.31 1.73 -8.49
CA SER A 107 -22.82 2.37 -9.72
C SER A 107 -22.17 3.75 -9.50
N LEU A 108 -22.35 4.33 -8.31
CA LEU A 108 -21.75 5.60 -7.86
C LEU A 108 -20.65 5.37 -6.80
N GLU A 109 -20.42 4.14 -6.35
CA GLU A 109 -19.35 3.80 -5.41
C GLU A 109 -18.01 4.12 -6.07
N GLU A 110 -17.19 4.94 -5.41
CA GLU A 110 -15.83 5.21 -5.86
C GLU A 110 -15.10 3.88 -6.09
N PRO A 111 -14.31 3.76 -7.17
CA PRO A 111 -13.65 2.52 -7.50
C PRO A 111 -12.85 1.99 -6.30
N SER A 112 -12.98 0.70 -6.01
CA SER A 112 -12.29 0.11 -4.86
C SER A 112 -10.78 0.09 -5.08
N LEU A 113 -10.02 0.52 -4.07
CA LEU A 113 -8.56 0.38 -4.07
C LEU A 113 -8.17 -1.10 -4.22
N ALA A 114 -7.10 -1.34 -4.98
CA ALA A 114 -6.58 -2.67 -5.18
C ALA A 114 -6.08 -3.27 -3.86
N THR A 115 -6.48 -4.52 -3.60
CA THR A 115 -5.98 -5.25 -2.44
C THR A 115 -4.51 -5.65 -2.62
N SER A 116 -3.82 -5.91 -1.52
CA SER A 116 -2.45 -6.46 -1.57
C SER A 116 -2.38 -7.74 -2.41
N PHE A 117 -3.40 -8.62 -2.33
CA PHE A 117 -3.47 -9.82 -3.16
C PHE A 117 -3.54 -9.52 -4.66
N GLU A 118 -4.35 -8.54 -5.07
CA GLU A 118 -4.45 -8.11 -6.47
C GLU A 118 -3.13 -7.52 -6.97
N LEU A 119 -2.49 -6.67 -6.17
CA LEU A 119 -1.19 -6.06 -6.47
C LEU A 119 -0.09 -7.12 -6.60
N GLU A 120 0.00 -8.08 -5.67
CA GLU A 120 0.98 -9.18 -5.75
C GLU A 120 0.76 -10.04 -7.00
N GLY A 121 -0.49 -10.30 -7.36
CA GLY A 121 -0.81 -10.95 -8.62
C GLY A 121 -0.32 -10.15 -9.83
N MET A 122 -0.53 -8.83 -9.84
CA MET A 122 -0.05 -7.93 -10.90
C MET A 122 1.46 -7.97 -11.03
N TYR A 123 2.20 -7.83 -9.93
CA TYR A 123 3.66 -7.86 -9.94
C TYR A 123 4.20 -9.21 -10.45
N ARG A 124 3.53 -10.32 -10.11
CA ARG A 124 3.88 -11.64 -10.66
C ARG A 124 3.75 -11.67 -12.18
N HIS A 125 2.63 -11.20 -12.73
CA HIS A 125 2.42 -11.17 -14.19
C HIS A 125 3.43 -10.25 -14.91
N LEU A 126 3.74 -9.08 -14.33
CA LEU A 126 4.76 -8.19 -14.86
C LEU A 126 6.13 -8.89 -14.88
N SER A 127 6.52 -9.50 -13.76
CA SER A 127 7.79 -10.25 -13.67
C SER A 127 7.87 -11.33 -14.73
N GLU A 128 6.82 -12.14 -14.91
CA GLU A 128 6.79 -13.20 -15.92
C GLU A 128 7.00 -12.65 -17.34
N VAL A 129 6.29 -11.58 -17.71
CA VAL A 129 6.40 -10.99 -19.06
C VAL A 129 7.78 -10.38 -19.29
N LEU A 130 8.30 -9.61 -18.32
CA LEU A 130 9.62 -8.98 -18.43
C LEU A 130 10.75 -10.01 -18.49
N GLN A 131 10.61 -11.16 -17.81
CA GLN A 131 11.54 -12.28 -17.93
C GLN A 131 11.47 -12.94 -19.32
N MET A 132 10.26 -13.16 -19.85
CA MET A 132 10.09 -13.75 -21.19
C MET A 132 10.69 -12.88 -22.30
N MET A 133 10.67 -11.56 -22.12
CA MET A 133 11.22 -10.61 -23.09
C MET A 133 12.73 -10.37 -22.92
N ASP A 134 13.41 -11.11 -22.03
CA ASP A 134 14.81 -10.92 -21.64
C ASP A 134 15.16 -9.49 -21.19
N PHE A 135 14.16 -8.75 -20.67
CA PHE A 135 14.34 -7.37 -20.20
C PHE A 135 14.96 -7.30 -18.81
N LEU A 136 14.65 -8.27 -17.94
CA LEU A 136 15.24 -8.31 -16.60
C LEU A 136 16.69 -8.78 -16.66
N ASP A 137 17.57 -8.07 -15.96
CA ASP A 137 18.93 -8.54 -15.70
C ASP A 137 18.89 -9.88 -14.97
N LYS A 138 19.44 -10.93 -15.59
CA LYS A 138 19.49 -12.30 -15.07
C LYS A 138 20.25 -12.40 -13.75
N GLN A 139 21.17 -11.48 -13.48
CA GLN A 139 21.95 -11.47 -12.25
C GLN A 139 21.17 -10.88 -11.06
N ASN A 140 20.20 -10.00 -11.32
CA ASN A 140 19.45 -9.33 -10.25
C ASN A 140 18.01 -8.91 -10.64
N PRO A 141 17.12 -9.88 -10.95
CA PRO A 141 15.73 -9.58 -11.34
C PRO A 141 14.92 -8.95 -10.20
N GLU A 142 15.26 -9.27 -8.96
CA GLU A 142 14.57 -8.76 -7.76
C GLU A 142 14.72 -7.25 -7.59
N HIS A 143 15.89 -6.68 -7.92
CA HIS A 143 16.11 -5.24 -7.83
C HIS A 143 15.22 -4.45 -8.79
N TRP A 144 15.03 -4.95 -10.01
CA TRP A 144 14.10 -4.36 -10.97
C TRP A 144 12.65 -4.45 -10.49
N MET A 145 12.24 -5.61 -9.98
CA MET A 145 10.90 -5.78 -9.43
C MET A 145 10.65 -4.89 -8.21
N MET A 146 11.65 -4.69 -7.36
CA MET A 146 11.58 -3.72 -6.26
C MET A 146 11.35 -2.30 -6.78
N SER A 147 12.03 -1.90 -7.85
CA SER A 147 11.86 -0.58 -8.46
C SER A 147 10.44 -0.40 -9.03
N ILE A 148 9.90 -1.42 -9.69
CA ILE A 148 8.51 -1.44 -10.18
C ILE A 148 7.52 -1.32 -9.02
N ARG A 149 7.68 -2.11 -7.95
CA ARG A 149 6.83 -2.04 -6.76
C ARG A 149 6.85 -0.65 -6.13
N ARG A 150 8.04 -0.05 -6.01
CA ARG A 150 8.24 1.32 -5.49
C ARG A 150 7.65 2.41 -6.38
N PHE A 151 7.55 2.16 -7.69
CA PHE A 151 6.89 3.07 -8.62
C PHE A 151 5.38 3.03 -8.41
N PHE A 152 4.79 1.83 -8.45
CA PHE A 152 3.35 1.66 -8.27
C PHE A 152 2.86 2.01 -6.85
N SER A 153 3.69 1.86 -5.82
CA SER A 153 3.31 2.25 -4.44
C SER A 153 3.13 3.76 -4.23
N ARG A 154 3.57 4.60 -5.18
CA ARG A 154 3.38 6.05 -5.14
C ARG A 154 1.99 6.48 -5.59
N ILE A 155 1.33 5.64 -6.38
CA ILE A 155 0.01 5.91 -6.93
C ILE A 155 -1.03 5.04 -6.25
N ARG A 156 -2.26 5.54 -6.17
CA ARG A 156 -3.40 4.78 -5.63
C ARG A 156 -3.99 3.95 -6.76
N LEU A 157 -3.57 2.69 -6.83
CA LEU A 157 -4.12 1.77 -7.82
C LEU A 157 -5.48 1.24 -7.36
N TYR A 158 -6.44 1.26 -8.28
CA TYR A 158 -7.76 0.66 -8.13
C TYR A 158 -7.78 -0.77 -8.67
N SER A 159 -8.68 -1.61 -8.16
CA SER A 159 -8.84 -3.00 -8.60
C SER A 159 -9.07 -3.11 -10.12
N ALA A 160 -9.77 -2.13 -10.72
CA ALA A 160 -9.99 -2.07 -12.16
C ALA A 160 -8.70 -1.84 -12.96
N GLU A 161 -7.83 -0.94 -12.51
CA GLU A 161 -6.54 -0.64 -13.14
C GLU A 161 -5.60 -1.84 -13.04
N VAL A 162 -5.55 -2.47 -11.86
CA VAL A 162 -4.78 -3.71 -11.67
C VAL A 162 -5.27 -4.81 -12.61
N ARG A 163 -6.59 -4.96 -12.77
CA ARG A 163 -7.18 -5.93 -13.70
C ARG A 163 -6.81 -5.64 -15.15
N MET A 164 -6.81 -4.36 -15.54
CA MET A 164 -6.38 -3.91 -16.87
C MET A 164 -4.91 -4.27 -17.12
N ILE A 165 -4.00 -3.89 -16.22
CA ILE A 165 -2.56 -4.20 -16.33
C ILE A 165 -2.33 -5.71 -16.41
N ARG A 166 -3.02 -6.50 -15.56
CA ARG A 166 -2.96 -7.96 -15.60
C ARG A 166 -3.46 -8.53 -16.94
N GLY A 167 -4.47 -7.90 -17.55
CA GLY A 167 -4.97 -8.24 -18.88
C GLY A 167 -3.94 -8.01 -19.97
N VAL A 168 -3.29 -6.84 -19.98
CA VAL A 168 -2.19 -6.50 -20.91
C VAL A 168 -1.07 -7.53 -20.78
N CYS A 169 -0.65 -7.87 -19.56
CA CYS A 169 0.41 -8.87 -19.33
C CYS A 169 0.02 -10.25 -19.89
N ARG A 170 -1.24 -10.69 -19.72
CA ARG A 170 -1.72 -11.95 -20.30
C ARG A 170 -1.66 -11.93 -21.82
N GLN A 171 -2.06 -10.82 -22.44
CA GLN A 171 -2.04 -10.68 -23.90
C GLN A 171 -0.61 -10.67 -24.44
N LEU A 172 0.30 -9.94 -23.81
CA LEU A 172 1.73 -9.95 -24.16
C LEU A 172 2.32 -11.34 -24.02
N LYS A 173 2.06 -12.03 -22.91
CA LYS A 173 2.52 -13.41 -22.69
C LYS A 173 2.03 -14.36 -23.78
N TRP A 174 0.76 -14.26 -24.18
CA TRP A 174 0.21 -15.04 -25.30
C TRP A 174 0.91 -14.71 -26.61
N PHE A 175 1.13 -13.42 -26.90
CA PHE A 175 1.76 -12.96 -28.13
C PHE A 175 3.20 -13.49 -28.26
N VAL A 176 4.01 -13.29 -27.21
CA VAL A 176 5.41 -13.75 -27.16
C VAL A 176 5.49 -15.26 -27.34
N LYS A 177 4.65 -16.04 -26.66
CA LYS A 177 4.67 -17.51 -26.79
C LYS A 177 4.33 -18.05 -28.19
N ASN A 178 3.58 -17.28 -28.98
CA ASN A 178 3.12 -17.72 -30.29
C ASN A 178 3.95 -17.14 -31.44
N HIS A 179 4.85 -16.18 -31.17
CA HIS A 179 5.59 -15.43 -32.19
C HIS A 179 7.09 -15.26 -31.87
N ALA A 180 7.59 -15.86 -30.78
CA ALA A 180 9.02 -15.97 -30.47
C ALA A 180 9.51 -17.39 -30.77
#